data_AF-A0A2V6KW86-F1
#
_entry.id   AF-A0A2V6KW86-F1
#
_cell.length_a   1.000
_cell.length_b   1.000
_cell.length_c   1.000
_cell.angle_alpha   90.00
_cell.angle_beta   90.00
_cell.angle_gamma   90.00
#
_symmetry.space_group_name_H-M   'P 1'
#
loop_
_entity.id
_entity.type
_entity.pdbx_description
1 polymer ?
#
loop_
_entity_poly.entity_id
_entity_poly.type
_entity_poly.pdbx_seq_one_letter_code
_entity_poly.pdbx_strand_id
1 'polypeptide(L)'
;MFNQMSEVSDQRSARAMFATIYLPNFYLQAATRHQPELRAKPVALIEEQDRKPIIIQLNETAEKSGIRKGMTPSQALARSLRVVIKVRRRAQEKSIQEILIYYAFTLSPFVESTAPGVCTIQFTDYRDLSPKLAEVIEQLTECEIVAQAAIAPTPDTSFLTAHLARLVLQIENAKEFLAPLPIETLARSSPGFW
;
A
#
# COMPACT_ATOMS: atom_id res chain seq x y z
N MET A 1 -8.58 5.34 58.66
CA MET A 1 -7.17 4.92 58.75
C MET A 1 -6.99 3.73 57.81
N PHE A 2 -6.44 4.00 56.61
CA PHE A 2 -5.73 3.10 55.66
C PHE A 2 -6.37 1.77 55.22
N ASN A 3 -6.35 1.34 53.96
CA ASN A 3 -6.00 1.92 52.67
C ASN A 3 -6.50 0.93 51.60
N GLN A 4 -6.86 1.43 50.42
CA GLN A 4 -6.97 0.67 49.19
C GLN A 4 -5.65 -0.09 48.90
N MET A 5 -5.74 -1.39 48.65
CA MET A 5 -4.73 -2.20 47.96
C MET A 5 -5.49 -3.34 47.29
N SER A 6 -5.44 -3.59 46.00
CA SER A 6 -4.75 -2.94 44.89
C SER A 6 -5.27 -3.66 43.65
N GLU A 7 -6.11 -3.01 42.85
CA GLU A 7 -6.21 -3.33 41.43
C GLU A 7 -4.79 -3.16 40.89
N VAL A 8 -4.11 -4.28 40.63
CA VAL A 8 -2.93 -4.28 39.77
C VAL A 8 -3.47 -4.04 38.36
N SER A 9 -3.82 -2.78 38.10
CA SER A 9 -3.93 -2.24 36.76
C SER A 9 -2.57 -2.47 36.13
N ASP A 10 -2.56 -3.28 35.07
CA ASP A 10 -1.42 -3.58 34.23
C ASP A 10 -0.97 -2.32 33.48
N GLN A 11 -0.47 -1.35 34.24
CA GLN A 11 0.06 -0.07 33.79
C GLN A 11 1.51 -0.25 33.34
N ARG A 12 1.72 -1.15 32.36
CA ARG A 12 2.95 -1.24 31.56
C ARG A 12 2.80 -2.08 30.30
N SER A 13 1.61 -2.15 29.69
CA SER A 13 1.53 -2.47 28.26
C SER A 13 2.26 -1.36 27.49
N ALA A 14 3.54 -1.60 27.17
CA ALA A 14 4.31 -0.77 26.28
C ALA A 14 3.46 -0.52 25.03
N ARG A 15 3.15 0.74 24.74
CA ARG A 15 2.28 1.13 23.62
C ARG A 15 2.91 0.60 22.33
N ALA A 16 2.38 -0.50 21.81
CA ALA A 16 2.82 -1.06 20.54
C ALA A 16 2.55 -0.02 19.44
N MET A 17 3.52 0.15 18.55
CA MET A 17 3.38 0.98 17.36
C MET A 17 3.38 0.06 16.15
N PHE A 18 2.59 0.44 15.15
CA PHE A 18 2.45 -0.32 13.92
C PHE A 18 2.93 0.54 12.76
N ALA A 19 3.52 -0.09 11.75
CA ALA A 19 3.68 0.53 10.44
C ALA A 19 3.06 -0.33 9.36
N THR A 20 2.61 0.30 8.28
CA THR A 20 2.12 -0.38 7.09
C THR A 20 2.89 0.14 5.91
N ILE A 21 3.53 -0.75 5.17
CA ILE A 21 4.09 -0.47 3.84
C ILE A 21 3.06 -0.87 2.81
N TYR A 22 2.75 0.05 1.90
CA TYR A 22 1.74 -0.08 0.85
C TYR A 22 2.35 0.23 -0.52
N LEU A 23 2.14 -0.68 -1.48
CA LEU A 23 2.52 -0.55 -2.88
C LEU A 23 1.30 -0.14 -3.72
N PRO A 24 1.12 1.15 -4.06
CA PRO A 24 -0.03 1.60 -4.85
C PRO A 24 -0.04 0.93 -6.23
N ASN A 25 -1.22 0.54 -6.73
CA ASN A 25 -1.35 -0.16 -8.02
C ASN A 25 -0.43 -1.40 -8.17
N PHE A 26 -0.33 -2.21 -7.11
CA PHE A 26 0.56 -3.39 -7.02
C PHE A 26 0.71 -4.22 -8.31
N TYR A 27 -0.40 -4.69 -8.91
CA TYR A 27 -0.32 -5.54 -10.10
C TYR A 27 0.22 -4.80 -11.33
N LEU A 28 -0.15 -3.52 -11.47
CA LEU A 28 0.37 -2.67 -12.53
C LEU A 28 1.87 -2.42 -12.35
N GLN A 29 2.31 -2.13 -11.13
CA GLN A 29 3.73 -1.96 -10.81
C GLN A 29 4.52 -3.23 -11.12
N ALA A 30 4.02 -4.40 -10.71
CA ALA A 30 4.64 -5.68 -11.04
C ALA A 30 4.84 -5.84 -12.56
N ALA A 31 3.86 -5.45 -13.36
CA ALA A 31 3.91 -5.54 -14.81
C ALA A 31 4.80 -4.49 -15.50
N THR A 32 5.12 -3.37 -14.84
CA THR A 32 5.87 -2.24 -15.41
C THR A 32 7.21 -1.97 -14.75
N ARG A 33 7.59 -2.71 -13.70
CA ARG A 33 8.77 -2.44 -12.84
C ARG A 33 10.03 -2.09 -13.63
N HIS A 34 10.43 -2.97 -14.56
CA HIS A 34 11.63 -2.82 -15.39
C HIS A 34 11.41 -2.05 -16.71
N GLN A 35 10.38 -1.21 -16.75
CA GLN A 35 10.01 -0.40 -17.92
C GLN A 35 9.78 1.06 -17.48
N PRO A 36 10.84 1.77 -17.00
CA PRO A 36 10.72 3.12 -16.46
C PRO A 36 10.10 4.13 -17.44
N GLU A 37 10.28 3.92 -18.75
CA GLU A 37 9.67 4.70 -19.82
C GLU A 37 8.13 4.67 -19.83
N LEU A 38 7.51 3.70 -19.15
CA LEU A 38 6.07 3.60 -19.01
C LEU A 38 5.51 4.48 -17.89
N ARG A 39 6.34 4.98 -16.96
CA ARG A 39 5.88 5.84 -15.85
C ARG A 39 5.20 7.11 -16.34
N ALA A 40 5.69 7.68 -17.45
CA ALA A 40 5.14 8.90 -18.05
C ALA A 40 4.00 8.65 -19.07
N LYS A 41 3.68 7.38 -19.37
CA LYS A 41 2.68 7.02 -20.38
C LYS A 41 1.36 6.59 -19.74
N PRO A 42 0.22 6.68 -20.44
CA PRO A 42 -1.00 6.01 -20.01
C PRO A 42 -0.78 4.49 -20.05
N VAL A 43 -0.94 3.80 -18.92
CA VAL A 43 -0.81 2.33 -18.85
C VAL A 43 -2.06 1.73 -18.21
N ALA A 44 -2.55 0.64 -18.80
CA ALA A 44 -3.63 -0.15 -18.26
C ALA A 44 -3.25 -1.64 -18.22
N LEU A 45 -3.74 -2.36 -17.23
CA LEU A 45 -3.50 -3.78 -17.00
C LEU A 45 -4.76 -4.59 -17.28
N ILE A 46 -4.62 -5.71 -17.99
CA ILE A 46 -5.66 -6.72 -18.21
C ILE A 46 -5.23 -8.09 -17.66
N GLU A 47 -6.19 -8.96 -17.39
CA GLU A 47 -5.96 -10.37 -17.07
C GLU A 47 -5.79 -11.19 -18.36
N GLU A 48 -4.83 -12.12 -18.40
CA GLU A 48 -4.47 -12.87 -19.63
C GLU A 48 -5.55 -13.85 -20.08
N GLN A 49 -6.30 -14.42 -19.12
CA GLN A 49 -7.14 -15.61 -19.34
C GLN A 49 -8.60 -15.29 -19.66
N ASP A 50 -8.97 -14.02 -19.75
CA ASP A 50 -10.35 -13.63 -20.01
C ASP A 50 -10.68 -13.65 -21.50
N ARG A 51 -11.73 -14.39 -21.88
CA ARG A 51 -12.31 -14.35 -23.24
C ARG A 51 -12.75 -12.94 -23.66
N LYS A 52 -13.00 -12.07 -22.69
CA LYS A 52 -13.30 -10.65 -22.88
C LYS A 52 -12.42 -9.84 -21.91
N PRO A 53 -11.17 -9.51 -22.28
CA PRO A 53 -10.27 -8.83 -21.36
C PRO A 53 -10.80 -7.43 -21.06
N ILE A 54 -10.83 -7.09 -19.77
CA ILE A 54 -11.18 -5.77 -19.26
C ILE A 54 -10.02 -5.20 -18.44
N ILE A 55 -9.96 -3.88 -18.34
CA ILE A 55 -8.97 -3.18 -17.55
C ILE A 55 -9.26 -3.37 -16.06
N ILE A 56 -8.30 -3.97 -15.35
CA ILE A 56 -8.38 -4.24 -13.90
C ILE A 56 -7.61 -3.21 -13.07
N GLN A 57 -6.54 -2.63 -13.61
CA GLN A 57 -5.77 -1.55 -13.00
C GLN A 57 -5.26 -0.59 -14.08
N LEU A 58 -5.03 0.67 -13.71
CA LEU A 58 -4.48 1.68 -14.59
C LEU A 58 -3.73 2.73 -13.75
N ASN A 59 -2.80 3.46 -14.37
CA ASN A 59 -2.12 4.58 -13.70
C ASN A 59 -2.91 5.88 -13.82
N GLU A 60 -2.50 6.87 -13.03
CA GLU A 60 -3.12 8.21 -13.01
C GLU A 60 -3.13 8.86 -14.40
N THR A 61 -2.06 8.67 -15.19
CA THR A 61 -1.97 9.19 -16.57
C THR A 61 -3.06 8.61 -17.49
N ALA A 62 -3.36 7.32 -17.36
CA ALA A 62 -4.47 6.69 -18.08
C ALA A 62 -5.83 7.20 -17.59
N GLU A 63 -5.98 7.40 -16.28
CA GLU A 63 -7.23 7.91 -15.71
C GLU A 63 -7.52 9.34 -16.18
N LYS A 64 -6.51 10.21 -16.17
CA LYS A 64 -6.57 11.58 -16.73
C LYS A 64 -6.89 11.60 -18.21
N SER A 65 -6.53 10.55 -18.94
CA SER A 65 -6.87 10.37 -20.37
C SER A 65 -8.30 9.85 -20.60
N GLY A 66 -9.10 9.69 -19.55
CA GLY A 66 -10.49 9.22 -19.66
C GLY A 66 -10.66 7.69 -19.67
N ILE A 67 -9.59 6.92 -19.46
CA ILE A 67 -9.65 5.46 -19.34
C ILE A 67 -10.15 5.09 -17.94
N ARG A 68 -10.98 4.05 -17.82
CA ARG A 68 -11.53 3.57 -16.55
C ARG A 68 -11.39 2.06 -16.43
N LYS A 69 -11.41 1.55 -15.20
CA LYS A 69 -11.56 0.11 -14.93
C LYS A 69 -12.85 -0.41 -15.57
N GLY A 70 -12.84 -1.68 -15.98
CA GLY A 70 -13.96 -2.31 -16.68
C GLY A 70 -14.03 -2.02 -18.19
N MET A 71 -13.27 -1.05 -18.72
CA MET A 71 -13.18 -0.84 -20.16
C MET A 71 -12.43 -1.98 -20.84
N THR A 72 -12.81 -2.33 -22.07
CA THR A 72 -12.01 -3.23 -22.93
C THR A 72 -10.77 -2.50 -23.48
N PRO A 73 -9.72 -3.21 -23.92
CA PRO A 73 -8.57 -2.60 -24.61
C PRO A 73 -8.97 -1.67 -25.76
N SER A 74 -9.96 -2.06 -26.57
CA SER A 74 -10.46 -1.23 -27.68
C SER A 74 -11.13 0.05 -27.19
N GLN A 75 -11.91 -0.02 -26.11
CA GLN A 75 -12.51 1.18 -25.50
C GLN A 75 -11.45 2.11 -24.92
N ALA A 76 -10.39 1.57 -24.31
CA ALA A 76 -9.28 2.37 -23.80
C ALA A 76 -8.50 3.06 -24.92
N LEU A 77 -8.22 2.35 -26.01
CA LEU A 77 -7.59 2.91 -27.21
C LEU A 77 -8.41 4.05 -27.83
N ALA A 78 -9.74 3.94 -27.80
CA ALA A 78 -10.63 5.01 -28.25
C ALA A 78 -10.54 6.28 -27.37
N ARG A 79 -10.10 6.17 -26.11
CA ARG A 79 -9.84 7.32 -25.22
C ARG A 79 -8.44 7.89 -25.41
N SER A 80 -7.45 7.02 -25.59
CA SER A 80 -6.06 7.41 -25.80
C SER A 80 -5.34 6.43 -26.70
N LEU A 81 -4.96 6.88 -27.90
CA LEU A 81 -4.15 6.09 -28.84
C LEU A 81 -2.74 5.79 -28.30
N ARG A 82 -2.31 6.48 -27.23
CA ARG A 82 -0.99 6.30 -26.59
C ARG A 82 -1.03 5.31 -25.42
N VAL A 83 -2.18 4.71 -25.12
CA VAL A 83 -2.29 3.76 -24.01
C VAL A 83 -1.46 2.51 -24.28
N VAL A 84 -0.68 2.11 -23.28
CA VAL A 84 0.03 0.83 -23.29
C VAL A 84 -0.78 -0.17 -22.48
N ILE A 85 -1.18 -1.26 -23.15
CA ILE A 85 -1.90 -2.37 -22.50
C ILE A 85 -0.87 -3.41 -22.03
N LYS A 86 -0.87 -3.68 -20.72
CA LYS A 86 -0.03 -4.69 -20.08
C LYS A 86 -0.90 -5.87 -19.68
N VAL A 87 -0.30 -7.05 -19.71
CA VAL A 87 -0.93 -8.28 -19.24
C VAL A 87 -0.37 -8.61 -17.86
N ARG A 88 -1.27 -8.95 -16.94
CA ARG A 88 -0.92 -9.38 -15.59
C ARG A 88 -0.07 -10.65 -15.62
N ARG A 89 0.99 -10.70 -14.81
CA ARG A 89 1.90 -11.85 -14.72
C ARG A 89 2.15 -12.22 -13.26
N ARG A 90 1.63 -13.37 -12.84
CA ARG A 90 1.75 -13.88 -11.46
C ARG A 90 3.20 -14.03 -10.98
N ALA A 91 4.12 -14.39 -11.88
CA ALA A 91 5.54 -14.48 -11.56
C ALA A 91 6.15 -13.12 -11.15
N GLN A 92 5.75 -12.03 -11.81
CA GLN A 92 6.21 -10.69 -11.49
C GLN A 92 5.60 -10.20 -10.16
N GLU A 93 4.33 -10.51 -9.92
CA GLU A 93 3.64 -10.24 -8.65
C GLU A 93 4.33 -10.92 -7.46
N LYS A 94 4.68 -12.20 -7.63
CA LYS A 94 5.39 -12.95 -6.59
C LYS A 94 6.74 -12.30 -6.27
N SER A 95 7.50 -11.91 -7.29
CA SER A 95 8.81 -11.27 -7.11
C SER A 95 8.71 -9.95 -6.33
N ILE A 96 7.77 -9.07 -6.69
CA ILE A 96 7.62 -7.78 -5.98
C ILE A 96 7.09 -7.98 -4.55
N GLN A 97 6.23 -8.98 -4.31
CA GLN A 97 5.73 -9.31 -2.97
C GLN A 97 6.85 -9.84 -2.07
N GLU A 98 7.72 -10.71 -2.59
CA GLU A 98 8.86 -11.25 -1.84
C GLU A 98 9.84 -10.16 -1.42
N ILE A 99 10.07 -9.17 -2.28
CA ILE A 99 10.91 -8.01 -1.96
C ILE A 99 10.28 -7.14 -0.88
N LEU A 100 8.97 -6.88 -0.96
CA LEU A 100 8.25 -6.15 0.07
C LEU A 100 8.36 -6.85 1.43
N ILE A 101 8.13 -8.17 1.45
CA ILE A 101 8.21 -8.99 2.67
C ILE A 101 9.63 -8.98 3.24
N TYR A 102 10.65 -9.13 2.38
CA TYR A 102 12.05 -9.07 2.79
C TYR A 102 12.36 -7.76 3.54
N TYR A 103 12.03 -6.61 2.94
CA TYR A 103 12.27 -5.32 3.58
C TYR A 103 11.44 -5.10 4.84
N ALA A 104 10.19 -5.58 4.88
CA ALA A 104 9.39 -5.53 6.10
C ALA A 104 10.05 -6.30 7.26
N PHE A 105 10.65 -7.46 6.99
CA PHE A 105 11.38 -8.24 7.99
C PHE A 105 12.71 -7.61 8.44
N THR A 106 13.28 -6.68 7.68
CA THR A 106 14.45 -5.89 8.15
C THR A 106 14.09 -4.94 9.29
N LEU A 107 12.81 -4.55 9.40
CA LEU A 107 12.32 -3.61 10.41
C LEU A 107 11.92 -4.29 11.73
N SER A 108 11.32 -5.47 11.65
CA SER A 108 10.82 -6.22 12.81
C SER A 108 10.56 -7.69 12.44
N PRO A 109 10.69 -8.64 13.40
CA PRO A 109 10.25 -10.02 13.18
C PRO A 109 8.71 -10.17 13.14
N PHE A 110 7.94 -9.17 13.59
CA PHE A 110 6.48 -9.23 13.64
C PHE A 110 5.87 -8.57 12.40
N VAL A 111 5.79 -9.34 11.31
CA VAL A 111 5.30 -8.88 10.00
C VAL A 111 4.10 -9.73 9.57
N GLU A 112 3.07 -9.05 9.06
CA GLU A 112 1.90 -9.67 8.44
C GLU A 112 1.74 -9.17 7.00
N SER A 113 1.70 -10.11 6.05
CA SER A 113 1.38 -9.83 4.63
C SER A 113 -0.14 -9.88 4.43
N THR A 114 -0.82 -8.76 4.69
CA THR A 114 -2.29 -8.69 4.78
C THR A 114 -3.01 -8.71 3.44
N ALA A 115 -2.35 -8.21 2.38
CA ALA A 115 -2.88 -8.19 1.02
C ALA A 115 -1.75 -8.04 -0.01
N PRO A 116 -2.00 -8.26 -1.32
CA PRO A 116 -1.03 -7.97 -2.37
C PRO A 116 -0.53 -6.53 -2.30
N GLY A 117 0.77 -6.35 -2.13
CA GLY A 117 1.40 -5.03 -1.97
C GLY A 117 1.19 -4.39 -0.61
N VAL A 118 0.77 -5.13 0.42
CA VAL A 118 0.56 -4.60 1.77
C VAL A 118 1.29 -5.47 2.80
N CYS A 119 2.13 -4.84 3.61
CA CYS A 119 2.72 -5.45 4.79
C CYS A 119 2.48 -4.57 6.02
N THR A 120 1.92 -5.16 7.07
CA THR A 120 1.76 -4.52 8.39
C THR A 120 2.83 -5.06 9.33
N ILE A 121 3.44 -4.18 10.11
CA ILE A 121 4.63 -4.44 10.91
C ILE A 121 4.35 -3.95 12.33
N GLN A 122 4.55 -4.80 13.32
CA GLN A 122 4.45 -4.42 14.74
C GLN A 122 5.85 -4.15 15.30
N PHE A 123 5.98 -3.03 16.02
CA PHE A 123 7.21 -2.64 16.71
C PHE A 123 7.05 -2.77 18.23
N THR A 124 8.06 -3.37 18.85
CA THR A 124 8.22 -3.40 20.31
C THR A 124 9.09 -2.23 20.81
N ASP A 125 9.99 -1.71 19.96
CA ASP A 125 10.78 -0.50 20.17
C ASP A 125 10.37 0.57 19.15
N TYR A 126 9.98 1.75 19.64
CA TYR A 126 9.42 2.84 18.85
C TYR A 126 10.43 3.98 18.59
N ARG A 127 11.71 3.79 18.92
CA ARG A 127 12.75 4.77 18.60
C ARG A 127 13.06 4.80 17.11
N ASP A 128 13.05 6.02 16.56
CA ASP A 128 13.47 6.32 15.20
C ASP A 128 12.74 5.50 14.11
N LEU A 129 11.45 5.21 14.32
CA LEU A 129 10.65 4.44 13.34
C LEU A 129 10.55 5.15 11.98
N SER A 130 10.26 6.44 11.98
CA SER A 130 10.11 7.22 10.74
C SER A 130 11.37 7.20 9.87
N PRO A 131 12.59 7.47 10.40
CA PRO A 131 13.84 7.32 9.64
C PRO A 131 14.06 5.90 9.09
N LYS A 132 13.89 4.84 9.92
CA LYS A 132 14.05 3.45 9.49
C LYS A 132 13.10 3.08 8.35
N LEU A 133 11.86 3.55 8.45
CA LEU A 133 10.85 3.30 7.43
C LEU A 133 11.15 4.07 6.15
N ALA A 134 11.64 5.31 6.25
CA ALA A 134 12.07 6.09 5.09
C ALA A 134 13.23 5.41 4.34
N GLU A 135 14.21 4.88 5.05
CA GLU A 135 15.32 4.10 4.47
C GLU A 135 14.80 2.88 3.68
N VAL A 136 13.85 2.14 4.24
CA VAL A 136 13.21 1.02 3.53
C VAL A 136 12.45 1.47 2.27
N ILE A 137 11.77 2.62 2.31
CA ILE A 137 11.10 3.17 1.13
C ILE A 137 12.09 3.59 0.05
N GLU A 138 13.26 4.13 0.43
CA GLU A 138 14.35 4.43 -0.50
C GLU A 138 14.91 3.14 -1.14
N GLN A 139 15.17 2.10 -0.35
CA GLN A 139 15.63 0.80 -0.85
C GLN A 139 14.61 0.13 -1.80
N LEU A 140 13.32 0.26 -1.52
CA LEU A 140 12.25 -0.17 -2.43
C LEU A 140 12.27 0.66 -3.73
N THR A 141 12.54 1.97 -3.63
CA THR A 141 12.66 2.86 -4.79
C THR A 141 13.84 2.48 -5.69
N GLU A 142 14.99 2.12 -5.12
CA GLU A 142 16.15 1.57 -5.84
C GLU A 142 15.81 0.27 -6.57
N CYS A 143 14.90 -0.52 -5.98
CA CYS A 143 14.34 -1.71 -6.61
C CYS A 143 13.29 -1.40 -7.69
N GLU A 144 13.08 -0.15 -8.08
CA GLU A 144 12.05 0.33 -9.01
C GLU A 144 10.60 0.09 -8.52
N ILE A 145 10.41 0.03 -7.21
CA ILE A 145 9.11 -0.20 -6.57
C ILE A 145 8.66 1.10 -5.89
N VAL A 146 7.52 1.64 -6.30
CA VAL A 146 6.90 2.76 -5.61
C VAL A 146 6.18 2.24 -4.38
N ALA A 147 6.58 2.74 -3.22
CA ALA A 147 6.01 2.40 -1.93
C ALA A 147 5.68 3.67 -1.14
N GLN A 148 4.67 3.57 -0.30
CA GLN A 148 4.34 4.57 0.70
C GLN A 148 4.04 3.85 2.01
N ALA A 149 4.29 4.50 3.14
CA ALA A 149 4.07 3.88 4.42
C ALA A 149 3.53 4.85 5.46
N ALA A 150 2.93 4.30 6.50
CA ALA A 150 2.53 5.07 7.66
C ALA A 150 2.83 4.34 8.95
N ILE A 151 2.94 5.10 10.03
CA ILE A 151 3.14 4.63 11.40
C ILE A 151 1.95 5.09 12.24
N ALA A 152 1.32 4.20 12.99
CA ALA A 152 0.19 4.54 13.85
C ALA A 152 0.10 3.65 15.11
N PRO A 153 -0.72 4.04 16.10
CA PRO A 153 -0.90 3.25 17.33
C PRO A 153 -1.70 1.95 17.15
N THR A 154 -2.40 1.79 16.02
CA THR A 154 -3.17 0.58 15.72
C THR A 154 -2.94 0.15 14.26
N PRO A 155 -3.04 -1.16 13.95
CA PRO A 155 -2.81 -1.68 12.60
C PRO A 155 -3.78 -1.07 11.57
N ASP A 156 -5.06 -0.95 11.89
CA ASP A 156 -6.06 -0.38 10.98
C ASP A 156 -5.78 1.09 10.65
N THR A 157 -5.41 1.88 11.66
CA THR A 157 -5.09 3.30 11.46
C THR A 157 -3.81 3.43 10.62
N SER A 158 -2.81 2.59 10.88
CA SER A 158 -1.58 2.54 10.09
C SER A 158 -1.88 2.23 8.63
N PHE A 159 -2.72 1.23 8.39
CA PHE A 159 -3.12 0.80 7.05
C PHE A 159 -3.90 1.89 6.30
N LEU A 160 -4.91 2.49 6.92
CA LEU A 160 -5.67 3.59 6.31
C LEU A 160 -4.77 4.79 5.99
N THR A 161 -3.89 5.14 6.92
CA THR A 161 -2.99 6.29 6.79
C THR A 161 -1.93 6.06 5.72
N ALA A 162 -1.46 4.81 5.55
CA ALA A 162 -0.51 4.45 4.50
C ALA A 162 -1.11 4.72 3.11
N HIS A 163 -2.42 4.58 2.91
CA HIS A 163 -3.09 4.91 1.64
C HIS A 163 -3.17 6.42 1.35
N LEU A 164 -2.98 7.26 2.38
CA LEU A 164 -2.99 8.72 2.29
C LEU A 164 -1.58 9.32 2.32
N ALA A 165 -0.57 8.52 2.69
CA ALA A 165 0.80 8.96 2.76
C ALA A 165 1.36 9.25 1.36
N ARG A 166 2.24 10.27 1.28
CA ARG A 166 3.03 10.53 0.06
C ARG A 166 4.32 9.72 0.00
N LEU A 167 4.94 9.47 1.16
CA LEU A 167 6.17 8.69 1.31
C LEU A 167 6.16 7.95 2.64
N VAL A 168 6.29 8.69 3.75
CA VAL A 168 6.13 8.19 5.12
C VAL A 168 5.24 9.18 5.89
N LEU A 169 4.27 8.69 6.65
CA LEU A 169 3.39 9.50 7.50
C LEU A 169 3.26 8.87 8.88
N GLN A 170 3.68 9.58 9.93
CA GLN A 170 3.49 9.13 11.31
C GLN A 170 2.32 9.87 11.95
N ILE A 171 1.45 9.12 12.63
CA ILE A 171 0.32 9.66 13.39
C ILE A 171 0.34 9.12 14.82
N GLU A 172 0.07 9.99 15.78
CA GLU A 172 0.03 9.62 17.20
C GLU A 172 -1.41 9.56 17.74
N ASN A 173 -2.29 10.40 17.19
CA ASN A 173 -3.69 10.52 17.57
C ASN A 173 -4.60 10.09 16.41
N ALA A 174 -4.96 8.80 16.40
CA ALA A 174 -5.83 8.22 15.38
C ALA A 174 -7.19 8.94 15.30
N LYS A 175 -7.77 9.31 16.44
CA LYS A 175 -9.11 9.93 16.49
C LYS A 175 -9.14 11.28 15.79
N GLU A 176 -8.15 12.13 16.09
CA GLU A 176 -8.04 13.46 15.50
C GLU A 176 -7.74 13.40 14.00
N PHE A 177 -6.87 12.48 13.59
CA PHE A 177 -6.52 12.32 12.18
C PHE A 177 -7.67 11.75 11.34
N LEU A 178 -8.42 10.79 11.87
CA LEU A 178 -9.50 10.12 11.15
C LEU A 178 -10.82 10.92 11.16
N ALA A 179 -11.07 11.75 12.18
CA ALA A 179 -12.32 12.52 12.32
C ALA A 179 -12.73 13.35 11.10
N PRO A 180 -11.83 14.05 10.38
CA PRO A 180 -12.20 14.83 9.21
C PRO A 180 -12.29 14.01 7.90
N LEU A 181 -11.94 12.73 7.91
CA LEU A 181 -11.87 11.93 6.68
C LEU A 181 -13.26 11.42 6.26
N PRO A 182 -13.60 11.48 4.96
CA PRO A 182 -14.84 10.91 4.44
C PRO A 182 -14.90 9.40 4.68
N ILE A 183 -16.11 8.86 4.89
CA ILE A 183 -16.32 7.42 5.15
C ILE A 183 -15.85 6.54 3.98
N GLU A 184 -15.85 7.09 2.76
CA GLU A 184 -15.34 6.46 1.54
C GLU A 184 -13.84 6.14 1.62
N THR A 185 -13.11 6.75 2.56
CA THR A 185 -11.71 6.40 2.84
C THR A 185 -11.59 4.94 3.30
N LEU A 186 -12.60 4.39 3.98
CA LEU A 186 -12.66 2.97 4.35
C LEU A 186 -12.77 2.05 3.13
N ALA A 187 -13.38 2.50 2.03
CA ALA A 187 -13.49 1.69 0.82
C ALA A 187 -12.13 1.47 0.14
N ARG A 188 -11.15 2.35 0.38
CA ARG A 188 -9.76 2.16 -0.09
C ARG A 188 -9.02 1.06 0.67
N SER A 189 -9.58 0.66 1.82
CA SER A 189 -9.01 -0.29 2.77
C SER A 189 -9.52 -1.72 2.53
N SER A 190 -10.59 -1.90 1.76
CA SER A 190 -11.12 -3.22 1.46
C SER A 190 -10.40 -3.83 0.24
N PRO A 191 -9.82 -5.03 0.34
CA PRO A 191 -9.42 -5.78 -0.85
C PRO A 191 -10.68 -5.99 -1.69
N GLY A 192 -10.66 -5.49 -2.93
CA GLY A 192 -11.85 -5.25 -3.75
C GLY A 192 -12.85 -6.41 -3.77
N PHE A 193 -14.03 -6.15 -3.21
CA PHE A 193 -15.26 -6.90 -3.47
C PHE A 193 -16.12 -6.14 -4.48
N TRP A 194 -15.60 -5.78 -5.66
CA TRP A 194 -16.41 -5.34 -6.80
C TRP A 194 -15.70 -5.64 -8.11
#